data_AF-A0A222FMG1-F1
#
_entry.id   AF-A0A222FMG1-F1
#
_cell.length_a   1.000
_cell.length_b   1.000
_cell.length_c   1.000
_cell.angle_alpha   90.00
_cell.angle_beta   90.00
_cell.angle_gamma   90.00
#
_symmetry.space_group_name_H-M   'P 1'
#
loop_
_entity.id
_entity.type
_entity.pdbx_description
1 polymer ?
#
loop_
_entity_poly.entity_id
_entity_poly.type
_entity_poly.pdbx_seq_one_letter_code
_entity_poly.pdbx_strand_id
1 'polypeptide(L)'
;MPKRKKQEILQSLRPLWRVGDEQWLIQRQADWQHISATMTQTPPAKQKSLERYFVYGEKDCYFPGSTVMLFTPYDSAESAKEVFYSGLLDPTEQENVFKDYLFWISKRGYYLSWFRRHIQQFIQGVMGSSYQELYVEHGSRPKLISIEPSWWCSAYMMCANKILTGEVAYEGCVDCVEYFVSALAQASKTCHRRPKKFDSMFAEVERILAGAEASDIAKAFAHDLKIRESEIRHHWQLSGEKAAEIDAQNATE
;
A
#
# COMPACT_ATOMS: atom_id res chain seq x y z
N MET A 1 5.67 -7.52 -22.41
CA MET A 1 6.93 -8.28 -22.21
C MET A 1 6.70 -9.78 -22.52
N PRO A 2 7.62 -10.47 -23.22
CA PRO A 2 7.47 -11.89 -23.53
C PRO A 2 7.42 -12.77 -22.28
N LYS A 3 6.63 -13.87 -22.30
CA LYS A 3 6.51 -14.83 -21.17
C LYS A 3 7.87 -15.33 -20.66
N ARG A 4 8.80 -15.63 -21.57
CA ARG A 4 10.15 -16.12 -21.26
C ARG A 4 10.92 -15.16 -20.34
N LYS A 5 10.88 -13.85 -20.63
CA LYS A 5 11.56 -12.83 -19.82
C LYS A 5 10.95 -12.73 -18.40
N LYS A 6 9.62 -12.87 -18.27
CA LYS A 6 8.95 -12.95 -16.95
C LYS A 6 9.41 -14.19 -16.16
N GLN A 7 9.64 -15.33 -16.83
CA GLN A 7 10.14 -16.54 -16.20
C GLN A 7 11.60 -16.41 -15.75
N GLU A 8 12.45 -15.79 -16.56
CA GLU A 8 13.86 -15.52 -16.21
C GLU A 8 13.96 -14.64 -14.96
N ILE A 9 13.16 -13.56 -14.88
CA ILE A 9 13.07 -12.70 -13.69
C ILE A 9 12.55 -13.47 -12.47
N LEU A 10 11.54 -14.33 -12.65
CA LEU A 10 11.03 -15.13 -11.55
C LEU A 10 12.07 -16.13 -11.02
N GLN A 11 12.89 -16.72 -11.90
CA GLN A 11 13.99 -17.59 -11.49
C GLN A 11 15.04 -16.82 -10.69
N SER A 12 15.34 -15.56 -11.02
CA SER A 12 16.29 -14.76 -10.23
C SER A 12 15.75 -14.42 -8.84
N LEU A 13 14.43 -14.24 -8.70
CA LEU A 13 13.76 -13.99 -7.41
C LEU A 13 13.45 -15.27 -6.61
N ARG A 14 13.65 -16.45 -7.19
CA ARG A 14 13.32 -17.75 -6.58
C ARG A 14 13.94 -17.98 -5.19
N PRO A 15 15.15 -17.48 -4.86
CA PRO A 15 15.69 -17.60 -3.51
C PRO A 15 14.78 -17.06 -2.40
N LEU A 16 13.92 -16.08 -2.68
CA LEU A 16 12.95 -15.54 -1.71
C LEU A 16 11.96 -16.61 -1.21
N TRP A 17 11.63 -17.60 -2.05
CA TRP A 17 10.67 -18.65 -1.70
C TRP A 17 11.26 -19.80 -0.88
N ARG A 18 12.58 -19.83 -0.67
CA ARG A 18 13.27 -20.80 0.21
C ARG A 18 12.76 -22.23 0.06
N VAL A 19 12.52 -22.68 -1.18
CA VAL A 19 11.87 -23.98 -1.47
C VAL A 19 12.69 -25.18 -0.94
N GLY A 20 13.97 -25.00 -0.64
CA GLY A 20 14.81 -26.01 0.01
C GLY A 20 14.71 -26.07 1.54
N ASP A 21 13.99 -25.14 2.18
CA ASP A 21 13.81 -25.07 3.63
C ASP A 21 12.46 -25.70 4.01
N GLU A 22 12.52 -26.85 4.70
CA GLU A 22 11.34 -27.63 5.08
C GLU A 22 10.46 -26.90 6.09
N GLN A 23 11.06 -26.21 7.07
CA GLN A 23 10.30 -25.45 8.08
C GLN A 23 9.56 -24.29 7.44
N TRP A 24 10.23 -23.61 6.50
CA TRP A 24 9.62 -22.57 5.70
C TRP A 24 8.42 -23.07 4.90
N LEU A 25 8.56 -24.20 4.19
CA LEU A 25 7.48 -24.78 3.40
C LEU A 25 6.27 -25.15 4.26
N ILE A 26 6.49 -25.77 5.42
CA ILE A 26 5.42 -26.11 6.38
C ILE A 26 4.66 -24.85 6.80
N GLN A 27 5.40 -23.79 7.17
CA GLN A 27 4.77 -22.52 7.57
C GLN A 27 3.99 -21.88 6.42
N ARG A 28 4.55 -21.85 5.20
CA ARG A 28 3.87 -21.28 4.03
C ARG A 28 2.61 -22.06 3.65
N GLN A 29 2.63 -23.39 3.77
CA GLN A 29 1.43 -24.20 3.55
C GLN A 29 0.36 -23.91 4.59
N ALA A 30 0.73 -23.76 5.87
CA ALA A 30 -0.21 -23.35 6.92
C ALA A 30 -0.80 -21.95 6.66
N ASP A 31 0.03 -20.98 6.27
CA ASP A 31 -0.43 -19.63 5.90
C ASP A 31 -1.39 -19.67 4.70
N TRP A 32 -1.12 -20.53 3.72
CA TRP A 32 -2.01 -20.70 2.56
C TRP A 32 -3.38 -21.25 2.95
N GLN A 33 -3.47 -22.15 3.93
CA GLN A 33 -4.77 -22.64 4.42
C GLN A 33 -5.63 -21.48 4.97
N HIS A 34 -5.01 -20.55 5.69
CA HIS A 34 -5.70 -19.33 6.15
C HIS A 34 -6.09 -18.41 4.99
N ILE A 35 -5.21 -18.21 4.00
CA ILE A 35 -5.49 -17.37 2.84
C ILE A 35 -6.65 -17.94 2.01
N SER A 36 -6.57 -19.21 1.64
CA SER A 36 -7.55 -19.87 0.78
C SER A 36 -8.94 -19.93 1.40
N ALA A 37 -9.05 -20.05 2.74
CA ALA A 37 -10.32 -19.98 3.45
C ALA A 37 -11.09 -18.66 3.24
N THR A 38 -10.38 -17.56 2.95
CA THR A 38 -11.01 -16.25 2.66
C THR A 38 -11.36 -16.06 1.17
N MET A 39 -10.91 -16.96 0.29
CA MET A 39 -11.03 -16.85 -1.17
C MET A 39 -12.27 -17.57 -1.72
N THR A 40 -13.40 -17.57 -1.00
CA THR A 40 -14.61 -18.36 -1.31
C THR A 40 -15.19 -18.12 -2.71
N GLN A 41 -14.97 -16.95 -3.30
CA GLN A 41 -15.45 -16.59 -4.65
C GLN A 41 -14.39 -16.79 -5.75
N THR A 42 -13.17 -17.21 -5.41
CA THR A 42 -12.10 -17.39 -6.38
C THR A 42 -12.19 -18.78 -7.02
N PRO A 43 -12.17 -18.92 -8.36
CA PRO A 43 -12.23 -20.23 -9.01
C PRO A 43 -11.11 -21.17 -8.55
N PRO A 44 -11.37 -22.48 -8.34
CA PRO A 44 -10.37 -23.43 -7.84
C PRO A 44 -9.07 -23.46 -8.65
N ALA A 45 -9.16 -23.37 -9.97
CA ALA A 45 -7.98 -23.32 -10.84
C ALA A 45 -7.09 -22.09 -10.53
N LYS A 46 -7.70 -20.93 -10.27
CA LYS A 46 -6.99 -19.70 -9.91
C LYS A 46 -6.42 -19.76 -8.50
N GLN A 47 -7.14 -20.37 -7.54
CA GLN A 47 -6.62 -20.62 -6.20
C GLN A 47 -5.37 -21.51 -6.27
N LYS A 48 -5.42 -22.62 -7.02
CA LYS A 48 -4.27 -23.52 -7.20
C LYS A 48 -3.07 -22.82 -7.85
N SER A 49 -3.29 -21.95 -8.84
CA SER A 49 -2.19 -21.16 -9.40
C SER A 49 -1.60 -20.18 -8.39
N LEU A 50 -2.43 -19.54 -7.56
CA LEU A 50 -1.96 -18.63 -6.51
C LEU A 50 -1.21 -19.37 -5.40
N GLU A 51 -1.66 -20.57 -5.04
CA GLU A 51 -0.98 -21.46 -4.09
C GLU A 51 0.43 -21.79 -4.58
N ARG A 52 0.55 -22.26 -5.82
CA ARG A 52 1.85 -22.59 -6.42
C ARG A 52 2.78 -21.38 -6.45
N TYR A 53 2.23 -20.20 -6.70
CA TYR A 53 2.99 -18.97 -6.65
C TYR A 53 3.41 -18.61 -5.24
N PHE A 54 2.49 -18.60 -4.28
CA PHE A 54 2.77 -18.22 -2.90
C PHE A 54 3.74 -19.18 -2.19
N VAL A 55 3.58 -20.49 -2.40
CA VAL A 55 4.38 -21.51 -1.71
C VAL A 55 5.70 -21.79 -2.43
N TYR A 56 5.71 -21.85 -3.77
CA TYR A 56 6.87 -22.34 -4.54
C TYR A 56 7.49 -21.31 -5.49
N GLY A 57 6.90 -20.11 -5.61
CA GLY A 57 7.36 -19.09 -6.56
C GLY A 57 7.09 -19.46 -8.01
N GLU A 58 6.11 -20.33 -8.27
CA GLU A 58 5.77 -20.79 -9.61
C GLU A 58 4.63 -19.96 -10.21
N LYS A 59 4.85 -19.37 -11.39
CA LYS A 59 3.87 -18.50 -12.05
C LYS A 59 3.47 -19.04 -13.41
N ASP A 60 2.31 -19.70 -13.46
CA ASP A 60 1.77 -20.27 -14.70
C ASP A 60 0.75 -19.35 -15.41
N CYS A 61 0.25 -18.35 -14.70
CA CYS A 61 -0.75 -17.41 -15.20
C CYS A 61 -0.45 -15.95 -14.77
N TYR A 62 -1.22 -15.01 -15.33
CA TYR A 62 -1.07 -13.59 -15.02
C TYR A 62 -1.85 -13.25 -13.74
N PHE A 63 -1.16 -12.62 -12.79
CA PHE A 63 -1.76 -12.03 -11.59
C PHE A 63 -1.57 -10.52 -11.61
N PRO A 64 -2.51 -9.72 -11.10
CA PRO A 64 -2.31 -8.29 -10.92
C PRO A 64 -1.04 -8.00 -10.09
N GLY A 65 -0.33 -6.92 -10.41
CA GLY A 65 0.93 -6.57 -9.75
C GLY A 65 0.82 -6.47 -8.22
N SER A 66 -0.29 -5.93 -7.71
CA SER A 66 -0.54 -5.86 -6.27
C SER A 66 -0.74 -7.23 -5.60
N THR A 67 -1.28 -8.21 -6.33
CA THR A 67 -1.34 -9.61 -5.89
C THR A 67 0.03 -10.29 -5.92
N VAL A 68 0.85 -9.96 -6.92
CA VAL A 68 2.26 -10.41 -7.00
C VAL A 68 3.04 -9.90 -5.80
N MET A 69 2.93 -8.61 -5.46
CA MET A 69 3.58 -8.04 -4.28
C MET A 69 3.11 -8.70 -2.99
N LEU A 70 1.80 -8.89 -2.82
CA LEU A 70 1.22 -9.52 -1.61
C LEU A 70 1.74 -10.95 -1.36
N PHE A 71 1.93 -11.73 -2.42
CA PHE A 71 2.27 -13.15 -2.30
C PHE A 71 3.74 -13.46 -2.58
N THR A 72 4.57 -12.44 -2.83
CA THR A 72 6.02 -12.62 -2.89
C THR A 72 6.59 -12.52 -1.47
N PRO A 73 7.30 -13.52 -0.95
CA PRO A 73 7.76 -13.53 0.43
C PRO A 73 9.07 -12.77 0.61
N TYR A 74 9.07 -11.46 0.32
CA TYR A 74 10.18 -10.60 0.72
C TYR A 74 10.16 -10.35 2.24
N ASP A 75 11.33 -10.28 2.85
CA ASP A 75 11.53 -10.17 4.30
C ASP A 75 12.43 -8.99 4.72
N SER A 76 12.78 -8.13 3.77
CA SER A 76 13.54 -6.90 3.97
C SER A 76 13.07 -5.79 3.04
N ALA A 77 13.45 -4.56 3.34
CA ALA A 77 13.19 -3.42 2.47
C ALA A 77 13.89 -3.59 1.11
N GLU A 78 15.10 -4.15 1.13
CA GLU A 78 15.92 -4.39 -0.06
C GLU A 78 15.26 -5.44 -0.98
N SER A 79 14.76 -6.54 -0.42
CA SER A 79 14.07 -7.57 -1.21
C SER A 79 12.71 -7.08 -1.72
N ALA A 80 11.98 -6.27 -0.95
CA ALA A 80 10.75 -5.62 -1.42
C ALA A 80 11.03 -4.70 -2.64
N LYS A 81 12.11 -3.91 -2.55
CA LYS A 81 12.58 -3.04 -3.63
C LYS A 81 13.00 -3.85 -4.85
N GLU A 82 13.77 -4.91 -4.65
CA GLU A 82 14.21 -5.81 -5.72
C GLU A 82 13.01 -6.38 -6.49
N VAL A 83 12.00 -6.91 -5.78
CA VAL A 83 10.78 -7.44 -6.41
C VAL A 83 10.06 -6.36 -7.20
N PHE A 84 9.87 -5.17 -6.63
CA PHE A 84 9.15 -4.08 -7.26
C PHE A 84 9.83 -3.59 -8.55
N TYR A 85 11.16 -3.50 -8.56
CA TYR A 85 11.96 -3.01 -9.70
C TYR A 85 12.55 -4.12 -10.58
N SER A 86 12.26 -5.39 -10.30
CA SER A 86 12.78 -6.57 -11.04
C SER A 86 12.35 -6.64 -12.51
N GLY A 87 11.38 -5.82 -12.92
CA GLY A 87 10.70 -5.93 -14.20
C GLY A 87 9.63 -7.03 -14.25
N LEU A 88 9.38 -7.75 -13.14
CA LEU A 88 8.25 -8.67 -13.03
C LEU A 88 6.91 -7.94 -13.20
N LEU A 89 6.89 -6.69 -12.70
CA LEU A 89 5.84 -5.70 -12.83
C LEU A 89 6.20 -4.74 -13.95
N ASP A 90 5.33 -4.57 -14.93
CA ASP A 90 5.46 -3.45 -15.86
C ASP A 90 5.12 -2.10 -15.20
N PRO A 91 5.46 -0.96 -15.82
CA PRO A 91 5.17 0.37 -15.24
C PRO A 91 3.72 0.62 -14.85
N THR A 92 2.75 0.01 -15.55
CA THR A 92 1.33 0.12 -15.19
C THR A 92 1.00 -0.77 -13.99
N GLU A 93 1.58 -1.96 -13.91
CA GLU A 93 1.49 -2.81 -12.72
C GLU A 93 2.11 -2.14 -11.49
N GLN A 94 3.25 -1.44 -11.64
CA GLN A 94 3.90 -0.67 -10.57
C GLN A 94 3.03 0.49 -10.06
N GLU A 95 2.45 1.27 -10.98
CA GLU A 95 1.48 2.33 -10.64
C GLU A 95 0.27 1.76 -9.87
N ASN A 96 -0.25 0.62 -10.30
CA ASN A 96 -1.38 -0.05 -9.63
C ASN A 96 -1.01 -0.59 -8.25
N VAL A 97 0.23 -1.06 -8.05
CA VAL A 97 0.72 -1.43 -6.72
C VAL A 97 0.64 -0.24 -5.78
N PHE A 98 1.13 0.93 -6.17
CA PHE A 98 1.01 2.12 -5.33
C PHE A 98 -0.46 2.41 -4.98
N LYS A 99 -1.38 2.33 -5.96
CA LYS A 99 -2.83 2.63 -5.78
C LYS A 99 -3.55 1.66 -4.85
N ASP A 100 -3.23 0.37 -4.92
CA ASP A 100 -4.07 -0.66 -4.32
C ASP A 100 -3.42 -1.35 -3.12
N TYR A 101 -2.08 -1.41 -3.07
CA TYR A 101 -1.38 -2.33 -2.18
C TYR A 101 -1.58 -1.97 -0.70
N LEU A 102 -1.35 -0.71 -0.33
CA LEU A 102 -1.53 -0.22 1.05
C LEU A 102 -3.00 -0.10 1.47
N PHE A 103 -3.93 -0.09 0.52
CA PHE A 103 -5.35 0.12 0.78
C PHE A 103 -6.10 -1.20 0.61
N TRP A 104 -6.70 -1.43 -0.56
CA TRP A 104 -7.62 -2.53 -0.81
C TRP A 104 -7.00 -3.92 -0.66
N ILE A 105 -5.74 -4.10 -1.10
CA ILE A 105 -5.10 -5.42 -1.10
C ILE A 105 -4.64 -5.80 0.30
N SER A 106 -4.26 -4.82 1.14
CA SER A 106 -3.84 -5.07 2.51
C SER A 106 -4.91 -5.72 3.38
N LYS A 107 -6.19 -5.50 3.05
CA LYS A 107 -7.34 -6.15 3.68
C LYS A 107 -7.36 -7.67 3.53
N ARG A 108 -6.60 -8.22 2.59
CA ARG A 108 -6.52 -9.66 2.36
C ARG A 108 -5.44 -10.34 3.21
N GLY A 109 -4.55 -9.57 3.82
CA GLY A 109 -3.42 -10.11 4.58
C GLY A 109 -3.50 -9.89 6.08
N TYR A 110 -4.42 -9.05 6.58
CA TYR A 110 -4.34 -8.53 7.95
C TYR A 110 -4.37 -9.59 9.07
N TYR A 111 -4.93 -10.77 8.82
CA TYR A 111 -4.98 -11.89 9.77
C TYR A 111 -3.70 -12.72 9.80
N LEU A 112 -2.78 -12.50 8.86
CA LEU A 112 -1.48 -13.18 8.81
C LEU A 112 -0.50 -12.43 9.73
N SER A 113 0.11 -13.16 10.67
CA SER A 113 1.00 -12.59 11.69
C SER A 113 2.20 -11.82 11.13
N TRP A 114 2.67 -12.22 9.95
CA TRP A 114 3.81 -11.59 9.27
C TRP A 114 3.41 -10.42 8.36
N PHE A 115 2.13 -10.20 8.11
CA PHE A 115 1.69 -9.31 7.02
C PHE A 115 1.96 -7.83 7.28
N ARG A 116 1.78 -7.34 8.51
CA ARG A 116 2.12 -5.95 8.84
C ARG A 116 3.60 -5.66 8.60
N ARG A 117 4.48 -6.59 9.01
CA ARG A 117 5.93 -6.47 8.76
C ARG A 117 6.24 -6.47 7.26
N HIS A 118 5.52 -7.26 6.48
CA HIS A 118 5.62 -7.30 5.02
C HIS A 118 5.22 -5.96 4.37
N ILE A 119 4.15 -5.33 4.84
CA ILE A 119 3.80 -3.96 4.42
C ILE A 119 4.88 -2.95 4.81
N GLN A 120 5.41 -3.02 6.03
CA GLN A 120 6.46 -2.12 6.49
C GLN A 120 7.73 -2.22 5.64
N GLN A 121 8.12 -3.42 5.22
CA GLN A 121 9.25 -3.63 4.30
C GLN A 121 9.00 -2.97 2.94
N PHE A 122 7.78 -3.07 2.40
CA PHE A 122 7.41 -2.37 1.17
C PHE A 122 7.48 -0.85 1.32
N ILE A 123 6.94 -0.31 2.42
CA ILE A 123 6.98 1.13 2.70
C ILE A 123 8.44 1.58 2.75
N GLN A 124 9.29 0.90 3.51
CA GLN A 124 10.70 1.26 3.66
C GLN A 124 11.51 1.11 2.35
N GLY A 125 11.27 0.04 1.59
CA GLY A 125 12.06 -0.29 0.40
C GLY A 125 11.64 0.44 -0.87
N VAL A 126 10.35 0.71 -1.03
CA VAL A 126 9.76 1.20 -2.27
C VAL A 126 9.23 2.62 -2.14
N MET A 127 8.45 2.91 -1.10
CA MET A 127 7.76 4.20 -0.97
C MET A 127 8.62 5.27 -0.29
N GLY A 128 9.39 4.88 0.73
CA GLY A 128 10.04 5.80 1.65
C GLY A 128 9.06 6.49 2.60
N SER A 129 9.60 7.37 3.44
CA SER A 129 8.84 8.17 4.43
C SER A 129 8.34 9.50 3.87
N SER A 130 8.74 9.91 2.67
CA SER A 130 8.36 11.20 2.09
C SER A 130 7.88 11.01 0.67
N TYR A 131 6.90 11.83 0.27
CA TYR A 131 6.38 11.81 -1.09
C TYR A 131 7.46 12.23 -2.07
N GLN A 132 7.64 11.43 -3.10
CA GLN A 132 8.51 11.71 -4.22
C GLN A 132 7.80 11.32 -5.52
N GLU A 133 7.99 12.13 -6.55
CA GLU A 133 7.61 11.73 -7.89
C GLU A 133 8.55 10.62 -8.37
N LEU A 134 7.97 9.46 -8.68
CA LEU A 134 8.74 8.30 -9.13
C LEU A 134 8.47 8.06 -10.60
N TYR A 135 9.55 8.08 -11.39
CA TYR A 135 9.51 7.85 -12.82
C TYR A 135 10.22 6.54 -13.17
N VAL A 136 9.61 5.76 -14.05
CA VAL A 136 10.21 4.54 -14.60
C VAL A 136 10.24 4.61 -16.13
N GLU A 137 11.21 3.95 -16.74
CA GLU A 137 11.32 3.90 -18.19
C GLU A 137 10.11 3.19 -18.82
N HIS A 138 9.46 3.84 -19.80
CA HIS A 138 8.33 3.27 -20.53
C HIS A 138 8.40 3.59 -22.02
N GLY A 139 9.11 2.76 -22.78
CA GLY A 139 9.37 3.01 -24.19
C GLY A 139 10.31 4.21 -24.35
N SER A 140 9.90 5.24 -25.10
CA SER A 140 10.73 6.43 -25.36
C SER A 140 10.52 7.57 -24.35
N ARG A 141 9.64 7.41 -23.35
CA ARG A 141 9.36 8.44 -22.35
C ARG A 141 9.26 7.84 -20.96
N PRO A 142 9.70 8.55 -19.90
CA PRO A 142 9.45 8.11 -18.55
C PRO A 142 7.95 8.14 -18.24
N LYS A 143 7.48 7.19 -17.43
CA LYS A 143 6.12 7.16 -16.88
C LYS A 143 6.19 7.46 -15.38
N LEU A 144 5.39 8.43 -14.94
CA LEU A 144 5.14 8.68 -13.52
C LEU A 144 4.33 7.51 -12.95
N ILE A 145 4.83 6.90 -11.87
CA ILE A 145 4.18 5.76 -11.19
C ILE A 145 3.81 6.07 -9.74
N SER A 146 4.35 7.14 -9.14
CA SER A 146 3.84 7.64 -7.88
C SER A 146 2.41 8.15 -8.07
N ILE A 147 1.61 8.06 -7.01
CA ILE A 147 0.21 8.49 -7.08
C ILE A 147 0.13 10.00 -6.99
N GLU A 148 -0.88 10.58 -7.63
CA GLU A 148 -1.21 11.99 -7.44
C GLU A 148 -1.50 12.27 -5.94
N PRO A 149 -0.81 13.23 -5.31
CA PRO A 149 -0.86 13.43 -3.86
C PRO A 149 -2.28 13.69 -3.33
N SER A 150 -3.10 14.47 -4.04
CA SER A 150 -4.44 14.85 -3.57
C SER A 150 -5.37 13.64 -3.49
N TRP A 151 -5.36 12.77 -4.51
CA TRP A 151 -6.08 11.50 -4.48
C TRP A 151 -5.60 10.61 -3.35
N TRP A 152 -4.28 10.47 -3.19
CA TRP A 152 -3.69 9.63 -2.15
C TRP A 152 -4.08 10.12 -0.76
N CYS A 153 -4.02 11.43 -0.48
CA CYS A 153 -4.43 12.01 0.80
C CYS A 153 -5.94 11.80 1.06
N SER A 154 -6.76 11.90 0.02
CA SER A 154 -8.19 11.59 0.13
C SER A 154 -8.42 10.12 0.48
N ALA A 155 -7.71 9.19 -0.16
CA ALA A 155 -7.79 7.76 0.14
C ALA A 155 -7.34 7.46 1.57
N TYR A 156 -6.20 8.04 1.98
CA TYR A 156 -5.66 7.94 3.32
C TYR A 156 -6.67 8.38 4.39
N MET A 157 -7.26 9.56 4.26
CA MET A 157 -8.25 10.04 5.24
C MET A 157 -9.48 9.12 5.35
N MET A 158 -9.92 8.53 4.23
CA MET A 158 -11.03 7.57 4.27
C MET A 158 -10.65 6.33 5.06
N CYS A 159 -9.48 5.76 4.79
CA CYS A 159 -8.99 4.56 5.48
C CYS A 159 -8.66 4.84 6.95
N ALA A 160 -8.04 5.99 7.24
CA ALA A 160 -7.73 6.42 8.59
C ALA A 160 -9.00 6.49 9.45
N ASN A 161 -10.07 7.12 8.96
CA ASN A 161 -11.35 7.14 9.65
C ASN A 161 -11.87 5.72 9.95
N LYS A 162 -11.83 4.81 8.98
CA LYS A 162 -12.30 3.42 9.17
C LYS A 162 -11.52 2.67 10.25
N ILE A 163 -10.21 2.87 10.31
CA ILE A 163 -9.36 2.25 11.34
C ILE A 163 -9.67 2.85 12.71
N LEU A 164 -9.71 4.17 12.80
CA LEU A 164 -9.91 4.88 14.06
C LEU A 164 -11.30 4.57 14.65
N THR A 165 -12.35 4.48 13.82
CA THR A 165 -13.69 4.09 14.27
C THR A 165 -13.88 2.57 14.46
N GLY A 166 -12.86 1.76 14.17
CA GLY A 166 -12.92 0.30 14.29
C GLY A 166 -13.75 -0.42 13.22
N GLU A 167 -14.09 0.24 12.10
CA GLU A 167 -14.74 -0.43 10.95
C GLU A 167 -13.80 -1.45 10.29
N VAL A 168 -12.49 -1.18 10.32
CA VAL A 168 -11.45 -2.06 9.78
C VAL A 168 -10.36 -2.25 10.84
N ALA A 169 -9.84 -3.48 10.96
CA ALA A 169 -8.80 -3.78 11.94
C ALA A 169 -7.42 -3.23 11.55
N TYR A 170 -7.08 -3.31 10.26
CA TYR A 170 -5.79 -2.86 9.72
C TYR A 170 -5.88 -2.60 8.21
N GLU A 171 -5.20 -1.54 7.78
CA GLU A 171 -4.83 -1.25 6.39
C GLU A 171 -3.41 -0.71 6.38
N GLY A 172 -2.64 -0.98 5.33
CA GLY A 172 -1.23 -0.57 5.25
C GLY A 172 -0.99 0.93 5.36
N CYS A 173 -2.00 1.76 5.07
CA CYS A 173 -1.88 3.20 5.19
C CYS A 173 -1.59 3.69 6.63
N VAL A 174 -1.94 2.92 7.67
CA VAL A 174 -1.67 3.34 9.07
C VAL A 174 -0.18 3.46 9.36
N ASP A 175 0.64 2.68 8.64
CA ASP A 175 2.10 2.71 8.76
C ASP A 175 2.74 3.80 7.86
N CYS A 176 1.94 4.70 7.27
CA CYS A 176 2.37 5.71 6.30
C CYS A 176 2.14 7.16 6.75
N VAL A 177 2.16 7.45 8.06
CA VAL A 177 1.91 8.82 8.59
C VAL A 177 2.91 9.84 8.02
N GLU A 178 4.20 9.51 8.01
CA GLU A 178 5.24 10.38 7.44
C GLU A 178 4.98 10.72 5.97
N TYR A 179 4.67 9.70 5.18
CA TYR A 179 4.34 9.85 3.78
C TYR A 179 3.06 10.68 3.61
N PHE A 180 2.09 10.53 4.52
CA PHE A 180 0.86 11.33 4.52
C PHE A 180 1.14 12.82 4.63
N VAL A 181 1.93 13.19 5.63
CA VAL A 181 2.28 14.58 5.88
C VAL A 181 2.99 15.18 4.67
N SER A 182 3.97 14.46 4.13
CA SER A 182 4.74 14.91 2.96
C SER A 182 3.91 15.01 1.67
N ALA A 183 3.02 14.04 1.41
CA ALA A 183 2.13 14.07 0.25
C ALA A 183 1.12 15.23 0.37
N LEU A 184 0.63 15.51 1.58
CA LEU A 184 -0.35 16.57 1.81
C LEU A 184 0.22 17.95 1.47
N ALA A 185 1.51 18.19 1.73
CA ALA A 185 2.19 19.42 1.34
C ALA A 185 2.22 19.66 -0.19
N GLN A 186 2.12 18.58 -0.97
CA GLN A 186 2.16 18.62 -2.43
C GLN A 186 0.78 18.55 -3.08
N ALA A 187 -0.27 18.26 -2.31
CA ALA A 187 -1.65 18.20 -2.80
C ALA A 187 -2.10 19.54 -3.40
N SER A 188 -2.81 19.46 -4.52
CA SER A 188 -3.14 20.62 -5.36
C SER A 188 -4.54 20.57 -5.98
N LYS A 189 -5.32 19.51 -5.77
CA LYS A 189 -6.66 19.36 -6.36
C LYS A 189 -7.77 19.55 -5.34
N THR A 190 -8.61 20.55 -5.55
CA THR A 190 -9.77 20.87 -4.69
C THR A 190 -10.81 19.75 -4.68
N CYS A 191 -11.04 19.07 -5.81
CA CYS A 191 -12.04 18.00 -5.93
C CYS A 191 -11.77 16.77 -5.03
N HIS A 192 -10.54 16.62 -4.54
CA HIS A 192 -10.14 15.59 -3.60
C HIS A 192 -10.06 16.07 -2.15
N ARG A 193 -10.27 17.37 -1.90
CA ARG A 193 -10.35 17.89 -0.53
C ARG A 193 -11.66 17.46 0.10
N ARG A 194 -11.56 16.79 1.26
CA ARG A 194 -12.69 16.30 2.06
C ARG A 194 -12.66 16.90 3.49
N PRO A 195 -13.01 18.19 3.69
CA PRO A 195 -12.93 18.84 5.01
C PRO A 195 -13.63 18.05 6.12
N LYS A 196 -14.86 17.58 5.86
CA LYS A 196 -15.61 16.74 6.82
C LYS A 196 -14.88 15.46 7.23
N LYS A 197 -14.12 14.84 6.31
CA LYS A 197 -13.34 13.62 6.61
C LYS A 197 -12.06 13.94 7.36
N PHE A 198 -11.44 15.08 7.07
CA PHE A 198 -10.29 15.59 7.81
C PHE A 198 -10.67 15.89 9.27
N ASP A 199 -11.74 16.64 9.48
CA ASP A 199 -12.21 17.00 10.82
C ASP A 199 -12.69 15.76 11.59
N SER A 200 -13.43 14.86 10.93
CA SER A 200 -13.86 13.58 11.51
C SER A 200 -12.68 12.72 11.98
N MET A 201 -11.58 12.71 11.21
CA MET A 201 -10.39 11.93 11.56
C MET A 201 -9.78 12.43 12.86
N PHE A 202 -9.58 13.76 13.00
CA PHE A 202 -9.02 14.32 14.23
C PHE A 202 -9.99 14.28 15.41
N ALA A 203 -11.30 14.43 15.19
CA ALA A 203 -12.28 14.22 16.25
C ALA A 203 -12.18 12.80 16.85
N GLU A 204 -11.97 11.80 15.99
CA GLU A 204 -11.80 10.42 16.43
C GLU A 204 -10.46 10.19 17.13
N VAL A 205 -9.37 10.83 16.66
CA VAL A 205 -8.08 10.85 17.36
C VAL A 205 -8.25 11.37 18.80
N GLU A 206 -8.89 12.52 18.98
CA GLU A 206 -9.13 13.08 20.32
C GLU A 206 -9.98 12.14 21.18
N ARG A 207 -11.01 11.53 20.61
CA ARG A 207 -11.89 10.58 21.31
C ARG A 207 -11.10 9.39 21.86
N ILE A 208 -10.23 8.79 21.04
CA ILE A 208 -9.37 7.66 21.42
C ILE A 208 -8.38 8.07 22.51
N LEU A 209 -7.72 9.22 22.34
CA LEU A 209 -6.73 9.71 23.31
C LEU A 209 -7.36 10.14 24.64
N ALA A 210 -8.65 10.50 24.64
CA ALA A 210 -9.45 10.72 25.85
C ALA A 210 -9.89 9.43 26.56
N GLY A 211 -9.44 8.26 26.09
CA GLY A 211 -9.67 6.97 26.74
C GLY A 211 -10.84 6.17 26.18
N ALA A 212 -11.36 6.51 25.00
CA ALA A 212 -12.35 5.67 24.35
C ALA A 212 -11.80 4.29 23.99
N GLU A 213 -12.68 3.28 24.01
CA GLU A 213 -12.32 1.93 23.60
C GLU A 213 -11.95 1.90 22.11
N ALA A 214 -10.78 1.32 21.82
CA ALA A 214 -10.21 1.18 20.49
C ALA A 214 -9.18 0.04 20.49
N SER A 215 -8.90 -0.51 19.30
CA SER A 215 -7.84 -1.52 19.13
C SER A 215 -6.46 -0.92 19.39
N ASP A 216 -5.47 -1.76 19.71
CA ASP A 216 -4.10 -1.30 19.94
C ASP A 216 -3.47 -0.63 18.70
N ILE A 217 -3.85 -1.10 17.51
CA ILE A 217 -3.46 -0.48 16.24
C ILE A 217 -4.05 0.93 16.13
N ALA A 218 -5.35 1.09 16.40
CA ALA A 218 -6.01 2.39 16.33
C ALA A 218 -5.45 3.37 17.37
N LYS A 219 -5.12 2.90 18.58
CA LYS A 219 -4.49 3.72 19.64
C LYS A 219 -3.09 4.20 19.22
N ALA A 220 -2.24 3.30 18.75
CA ALA A 220 -0.90 3.66 18.27
C ALA A 220 -1.01 4.65 17.10
N PHE A 221 -1.90 4.38 16.16
CA PHE A 221 -2.12 5.24 15.01
C PHE A 221 -2.66 6.63 15.37
N ALA A 222 -3.60 6.72 16.33
CA ALA A 222 -4.09 7.98 16.85
C ALA A 222 -2.97 8.82 17.50
N HIS A 223 -2.07 8.16 18.23
CA HIS A 223 -0.90 8.81 18.82
C HIS A 223 0.05 9.36 17.74
N ASP A 224 0.35 8.57 16.70
CA ASP A 224 1.23 9.01 15.60
C ASP A 224 0.64 10.21 14.83
N LEU A 225 -0.68 10.20 14.57
CA LEU A 225 -1.38 11.34 13.97
C LEU A 225 -1.33 12.57 14.89
N LYS A 226 -1.50 12.39 16.20
CA LYS A 226 -1.49 13.49 17.17
C LYS A 226 -0.13 14.17 17.26
N ILE A 227 0.96 13.41 17.26
CA ILE A 227 2.33 13.95 17.25
C ILE A 227 2.51 14.93 16.07
N ARG A 228 1.89 14.63 14.93
CA ARG A 228 2.03 15.39 13.68
C ARG A 228 0.87 16.34 13.39
N GLU A 229 -0.04 16.53 14.33
CA GLU A 229 -1.29 17.28 14.09
C GLU A 229 -1.03 18.69 13.57
N SER A 230 -0.11 19.43 14.19
CA SER A 230 0.19 20.83 13.81
C SER A 230 0.67 20.92 12.36
N GLU A 231 1.56 20.03 11.96
CA GLU A 231 2.12 19.95 10.61
C GLU A 231 1.07 19.48 9.59
N ILE A 232 0.28 18.47 9.94
CA ILE A 232 -0.84 17.99 9.12
C ILE A 232 -1.84 19.12 8.85
N ARG A 233 -2.23 19.87 9.89
CA ARG A 233 -3.15 21.01 9.74
C ARG A 233 -2.56 22.13 8.91
N HIS A 234 -1.27 22.44 9.11
CA HIS A 234 -0.56 23.43 8.32
C HIS A 234 -0.53 23.05 6.83
N HIS A 235 -0.12 21.82 6.50
CA HIS A 235 -0.10 21.35 5.11
C HIS A 235 -1.51 21.20 4.51
N TRP A 236 -2.51 20.84 5.32
CA TRP A 236 -3.90 20.86 4.89
C TRP A 236 -4.33 22.25 4.44
N GLN A 237 -3.98 23.29 5.20
CA GLN A 237 -4.31 24.67 4.83
C GLN A 237 -3.56 25.11 3.57
N LEU A 238 -2.24 24.97 3.52
CA LEU A 238 -1.41 25.37 2.39
C LEU A 238 -1.84 24.71 1.08
N SER A 239 -2.11 23.40 1.10
CA SER A 239 -2.61 22.69 -0.07
C SER A 239 -4.00 23.17 -0.52
N GLY A 240 -4.79 23.74 0.39
CA GLY A 240 -6.09 24.33 0.08
C GLY A 240 -5.95 25.66 -0.65
N GLU A 241 -5.06 26.51 -0.16
CA GLU A 241 -4.71 27.80 -0.78
C GLU A 241 -4.16 27.57 -2.20
N LYS A 242 -3.16 26.69 -2.33
CA LYS A 242 -2.57 26.32 -3.62
C LYS A 242 -3.60 25.77 -4.62
N ALA A 243 -4.51 24.92 -4.17
CA ALA A 243 -5.52 24.33 -5.04
C ALA A 243 -6.53 25.38 -5.53
N ALA A 244 -6.92 26.33 -4.67
CA ALA A 244 -7.81 27.42 -5.04
C ALA A 244 -7.16 28.38 -6.04
N GLU A 245 -5.86 28.66 -5.90
CA GLU A 245 -5.10 29.47 -6.87
C GLU A 245 -5.07 28.83 -8.26
N ILE A 246 -4.83 27.51 -8.34
CA ILE A 246 -4.82 26.77 -9.61
C ILE A 246 -6.21 26.80 -10.27
N ASP A 247 -7.28 26.56 -9.50
CA ASP A 247 -8.65 26.61 -10.02
C ASP A 247 -9.01 28.01 -10.54
N ALA A 248 -8.56 29.07 -9.86
CA ALA A 248 -8.78 30.45 -10.30
C ALA A 248 -8.04 30.77 -11.60
N GLN A 249 -6.80 30.30 -11.76
CA GLN A 249 -6.03 30.47 -13.01
C GLN A 249 -6.69 29.77 -14.19
N ASN A 250 -7.14 28.54 -14.01
CA ASN A 250 -7.82 27.77 -15.06
C ASN A 250 -9.20 28.33 -15.45
N ALA A 251 -9.84 29.10 -14.56
CA ALA A 251 -11.12 29.74 -14.85
C ALA A 251 -10.98 31.03 -15.68
N THR A 252 -9.76 31.55 -15.83
CA THR A 252 -9.45 32.78 -16.58
C THR A 252 -8.87 32.53 -17.98
N GLU A 253 -8.59 31.26 -18.33
CA GLU A 253 -8.15 30.81 -19.66
C GLU A 253 -9.32 30.25 -20.48
#